data_AF-A0A959ST33-F1
#
_entry.id   AF-A0A959ST33-F1
#
_cell.length_a   1.000
_cell.length_b   1.000
_cell.length_c   1.000
_cell.angle_alpha   90.00
_cell.angle_beta   90.00
_cell.angle_gamma   90.00
#
_symmetry.space_group_name_H-M   'P 1'
#
loop_
_entity.id
_entity.type
_entity.pdbx_description
1 polymer ?
#
loop_
_entity_poly.entity_id
_entity_poly.type
_entity_poly.pdbx_seq_one_letter_code
_entity_poly.pdbx_strand_id
1 'polypeptide(L)'
;ITAYLDLLQRLVQRNTERVRSEAFTPGSDIEKYFLLLADDHPLRARYLAMTALPDGAQRNAAQADLRAAIRPGAIDVNIMAKIDRTVHAKDGTPLPPEYAEGMAAFRGFALSQLDSSIVMSAGYNPRIYSYIASFPDFFPGPDGIPRKKIILKVSDLRSAMVQGRILAKKGIWVSEFRIESGLNCGGHAFATEGHLMGPILEEFKARRDELNAELLTVCAKALAEGGHLPLDPASRFRITVQGGIGTAEEDRFLRSHYGMDGTGWGSPFLLVPEATSVDDGTMQQLRQAKQEDFFLSWASPLGIPFHNFRHSTGEAQRKLRIAKNRPGSPCYKKYLSSNTEFTEIPICTSSRQYMDLKLKQLKAMDLAPEAYEREAAKITEKDCLCEGLGAGALLKNGMHPAHKLEAVTICPGPNLAYFSRVVSLRTMVDHIHGRLSLLNTTERPHMFINELKLYVDYLRREAEQLAKDAT
;
A
#
# COMPACT_ATOMS: atom_id res chain seq x y z
N ILE A 1 0.79 4.33 18.68
CA ILE A 1 1.23 4.65 17.30
C ILE A 1 2.37 5.66 17.31
N THR A 2 2.18 6.86 17.88
CA THR A 2 3.24 7.89 18.03
C THR A 2 4.56 7.31 18.56
N ALA A 3 4.55 6.70 19.75
CA ALA A 3 5.74 6.12 20.35
C ALA A 3 6.43 5.04 19.50
N TYR A 4 5.67 4.29 18.70
CA TYR A 4 6.23 3.30 17.77
C TYR A 4 6.91 3.98 16.59
N LEU A 5 6.28 4.99 15.98
CA LEU A 5 6.88 5.76 14.89
C LEU A 5 8.15 6.50 15.33
N ASP A 6 8.15 7.09 16.53
CA ASP A 6 9.33 7.75 17.09
C ASP A 6 10.44 6.75 17.40
N LEU A 7 10.09 5.53 17.86
CA LEU A 7 11.06 4.45 18.01
C LEU A 7 11.69 4.07 16.66
N LEU A 8 10.89 3.90 15.61
CA LEU A 8 11.39 3.61 14.28
C LEU A 8 12.35 4.68 13.79
N GLN A 9 12.02 5.96 13.99
CA GLN A 9 12.90 7.07 13.63
C GLN A 9 14.26 6.96 14.32
N ARG A 10 14.27 6.74 15.65
CA ARG A 10 15.51 6.58 16.43
C ARG A 10 16.33 5.38 15.95
N LEU A 11 15.67 4.26 15.63
CA LEU A 11 16.33 3.06 15.13
C LEU A 11 16.96 3.30 13.75
N VAL A 12 16.24 3.94 12.83
CA VAL A 12 16.75 4.29 11.50
C VAL A 12 17.93 5.24 11.62
N GLN A 13 17.83 6.31 12.41
CA GLN A 13 18.92 7.25 12.62
C GLN A 13 20.16 6.55 13.20
N ARG A 14 20.01 5.76 14.26
CA ARG A 14 21.10 4.98 14.86
C ARG A 14 21.75 4.06 13.83
N ASN A 15 20.96 3.34 13.05
CA ASN A 15 21.48 2.42 12.05
C ASN A 15 22.17 3.15 10.90
N THR A 16 21.70 4.34 10.50
CA THR A 16 22.38 5.19 9.51
C THR A 16 23.72 5.70 10.02
N GLU A 17 23.82 6.11 11.29
CA GLU A 17 25.13 6.50 11.85
C GLU A 17 26.11 5.33 11.92
N ARG A 18 25.62 4.11 12.20
CA ARG A 18 26.44 2.89 12.10
C ARG A 18 26.96 2.71 10.68
N VAL A 19 26.10 2.81 9.66
CA VAL A 19 26.53 2.70 8.25
C VAL A 19 27.57 3.77 7.92
N ARG A 20 27.40 5.01 8.38
CA ARG A 20 28.38 6.08 8.16
C ARG A 20 29.73 5.82 8.80
N SER A 21 29.82 5.04 9.88
CA SER A 21 31.09 4.74 10.56
C SER A 21 31.81 3.49 10.03
N GLU A 22 31.18 2.68 9.18
CA GLU A 22 31.78 1.46 8.64
C GLU A 22 32.95 1.71 7.68
N ALA A 23 33.89 0.77 7.64
CA ALA A 23 34.93 0.77 6.62
C ALA A 23 34.33 0.52 5.21
N PHE A 24 34.91 1.17 4.20
CA PHE A 24 34.55 0.96 2.79
C PHE A 24 35.17 -0.35 2.27
N THR A 25 34.74 -1.48 2.83
CA THR A 25 35.19 -2.83 2.47
C THR A 25 34.10 -3.58 1.71
N PRO A 26 34.45 -4.48 0.79
CA PRO A 26 33.47 -5.33 0.12
C PRO A 26 32.59 -6.10 1.11
N GLY A 27 31.27 -6.09 0.87
CA GLY A 27 30.26 -6.75 1.70
C GLY A 27 29.75 -5.93 2.89
N SER A 28 30.27 -4.72 3.15
CA SER A 28 29.76 -3.86 4.23
C SER A 28 28.42 -3.19 3.87
N ASP A 29 27.68 -2.71 4.88
CA ASP A 29 26.42 -2.01 4.64
C ASP A 29 26.66 -0.64 3.98
N ILE A 30 27.82 -0.02 4.23
CA ILE A 30 28.18 1.22 3.53
C ILE A 30 28.45 1.00 2.04
N GLU A 31 29.13 -0.09 1.65
CA GLU A 31 29.22 -0.46 0.24
C GLU A 31 27.82 -0.71 -0.33
N LYS A 32 27.02 -1.52 0.37
CA LYS A 32 25.65 -1.85 -0.05
C LYS A 32 24.84 -0.58 -0.30
N TYR A 33 24.92 0.43 0.57
CA TYR A 33 24.24 1.72 0.39
C TYR A 33 24.54 2.35 -0.98
N PHE A 34 25.83 2.48 -1.34
CA PHE A 34 26.20 3.12 -2.61
C PHE A 34 25.90 2.26 -3.84
N LEU A 35 26.01 0.93 -3.70
CA LEU A 35 25.71 0.01 -4.80
C LEU A 35 24.20 -0.15 -5.07
N LEU A 36 23.35 0.09 -4.07
CA LEU A 36 21.89 0.12 -4.24
C LEU A 36 21.39 1.36 -5.00
N LEU A 37 22.18 2.43 -5.09
CA LEU A 37 21.79 3.63 -5.85
C LEU A 37 21.74 3.33 -7.35
N ALA A 38 20.93 4.06 -8.10
CA ALA A 38 20.84 3.95 -9.56
C ALA A 38 22.21 4.21 -10.23
N ASP A 39 22.39 3.68 -11.44
CA ASP A 39 23.68 3.73 -12.14
C ASP A 39 24.15 5.15 -12.46
N ASP A 40 23.21 6.04 -12.77
CA ASP A 40 23.39 7.46 -13.05
C ASP A 40 23.42 8.33 -11.79
N HIS A 41 23.27 7.74 -10.59
CA HIS A 41 23.24 8.52 -9.36
C HIS A 41 24.64 9.09 -9.03
N PRO A 42 24.78 10.41 -8.79
CA PRO A 42 26.09 11.04 -8.59
C PRO A 42 26.93 10.42 -7.46
N LEU A 43 26.29 10.02 -6.35
CA LEU A 43 26.99 9.40 -5.23
C LEU A 43 27.55 8.01 -5.56
N ARG A 44 26.92 7.26 -6.47
CA ARG A 44 27.44 5.95 -6.90
C ARG A 44 28.70 6.14 -7.74
N ALA A 45 28.68 7.09 -8.68
CA ALA A 45 29.86 7.45 -9.47
C ALA A 45 31.02 7.91 -8.57
N ARG A 46 30.75 8.76 -7.58
CA ARG A 46 31.75 9.21 -6.59
C ARG A 46 32.30 8.06 -5.75
N TYR A 47 31.46 7.10 -5.36
CA TYR A 47 31.89 5.89 -4.65
C TYR A 47 32.84 5.04 -5.51
N LEU A 48 32.48 4.76 -6.77
CA LEU A 48 33.33 4.00 -7.69
C LEU A 48 34.67 4.71 -7.94
N ALA A 49 34.65 6.03 -8.11
CA ALA A 49 35.87 6.83 -8.25
C ALA A 49 36.76 6.72 -7.00
N MET A 50 36.17 6.78 -5.80
CA MET A 50 36.90 6.59 -4.54
C MET A 50 37.54 5.21 -4.44
N THR A 51 36.87 4.15 -4.90
CA THR A 51 37.45 2.79 -4.88
C THR A 51 38.63 2.60 -5.82
N ALA A 52 38.77 3.43 -6.84
CA ALA A 52 39.90 3.39 -7.77
C ALA A 52 41.13 4.17 -7.28
N LEU A 53 41.01 4.94 -6.19
CA LEU A 53 42.12 5.70 -5.62
C LEU A 53 43.04 4.79 -4.77
N PRO A 54 44.36 5.00 -4.82
CA PRO A 54 45.28 4.36 -3.88
C PRO A 54 45.01 4.85 -2.45
N ASP A 55 45.48 4.10 -1.46
CA ASP A 55 45.43 4.54 -0.07
C ASP A 55 46.21 5.85 0.13
N GLY A 56 45.62 6.81 0.84
CA GLY A 56 46.22 8.11 1.08
C GLY A 56 45.20 9.22 1.35
N ALA A 57 45.69 10.45 1.48
CA ALA A 57 44.89 11.62 1.85
C ALA A 57 43.70 11.88 0.91
N GLN A 58 43.88 11.67 -0.40
CA GLN A 58 42.82 11.86 -1.38
C GLN A 58 41.67 10.88 -1.21
N ARG A 59 41.98 9.59 -0.98
CA ARG A 59 40.97 8.57 -0.72
C ARG A 59 40.25 8.84 0.60
N ASN A 60 40.98 9.26 1.64
CA ASN A 60 40.39 9.60 2.94
C ASN A 60 39.42 10.78 2.84
N ALA A 61 39.76 11.83 2.07
CA ALA A 61 38.88 12.96 1.82
C ALA A 61 37.60 12.52 1.07
N ALA A 62 37.75 11.74 -0.01
CA ALA A 62 36.60 11.22 -0.76
C ALA A 62 35.68 10.35 0.10
N GLN A 63 36.25 9.52 0.99
CA GLN A 63 35.50 8.74 1.96
C GLN A 63 34.72 9.61 2.95
N ALA A 64 35.34 10.66 3.49
CA ALA A 64 34.67 11.60 4.40
C ALA A 64 33.48 12.30 3.71
N ASP A 65 33.66 12.75 2.47
CA ASP A 65 32.60 13.39 1.70
C ASP A 65 31.44 12.44 1.40
N LEU A 66 31.74 11.18 1.08
CA LEU A 66 30.73 10.14 0.85
C LEU A 66 29.93 9.87 2.13
N ARG A 67 30.59 9.76 3.28
CA ARG A 67 29.92 9.58 4.59
C ARG A 67 28.97 10.71 4.91
N ALA A 68 29.39 11.95 4.70
CA ALA A 68 28.57 13.13 4.92
C ALA A 68 27.33 13.18 4.01
N ALA A 69 27.42 12.58 2.82
CA ALA A 69 26.34 12.52 1.85
C ALA A 69 25.31 11.39 2.09
N ILE A 70 25.59 10.43 2.97
CA ILE A 70 24.64 9.35 3.30
C ILE A 70 23.41 9.95 3.99
N ARG A 71 22.21 9.61 3.50
CA ARG A 71 20.93 10.02 4.09
C ARG A 71 20.02 8.80 4.24
N PRO A 72 19.24 8.69 5.33
CA PRO A 72 18.19 7.68 5.41
C PRO A 72 17.05 8.02 4.44
N GLY A 73 16.30 7.00 4.03
CA GLY A 73 15.01 7.19 3.37
C GLY A 73 13.93 7.68 4.36
N ALA A 74 12.82 8.16 3.82
CA ALA A 74 11.66 8.60 4.60
C ALA A 74 10.88 7.41 5.20
N ILE A 75 10.17 7.63 6.31
CA ILE A 75 9.29 6.64 6.95
C ILE A 75 7.84 7.02 6.66
N ASP A 76 7.42 6.81 5.41
CA ASP A 76 6.05 7.14 5.00
C ASP A 76 5.07 6.12 5.58
N VAL A 77 3.93 6.61 6.08
CA VAL A 77 2.93 5.81 6.78
C VAL A 77 1.66 5.71 5.96
N ASN A 78 1.19 4.50 5.64
CA ASN A 78 -0.09 4.32 4.96
C ASN A 78 -1.24 4.18 5.96
N ILE A 79 -2.34 4.90 5.73
CA ILE A 79 -3.61 4.74 6.45
C ILE A 79 -4.74 4.44 5.45
N MET A 80 -5.55 3.42 5.76
CA MET A 80 -6.80 3.19 5.04
C MET A 80 -7.88 4.10 5.62
N ALA A 81 -8.10 5.26 5.00
CA ALA A 81 -8.87 6.35 5.59
C ALA A 81 -10.35 6.00 5.86
N LYS A 82 -10.93 5.06 5.12
CA LYS A 82 -12.31 4.57 5.35
C LYS A 82 -12.47 3.66 6.55
N ILE A 83 -11.39 3.10 7.10
CA ILE A 83 -11.44 2.29 8.32
C ILE A 83 -11.37 3.23 9.52
N ASP A 84 -12.53 3.76 9.90
CA ASP A 84 -12.67 4.76 10.96
C ASP A 84 -13.86 4.46 11.89
N ARG A 85 -13.87 3.23 12.43
CA ARG A 85 -14.94 2.74 13.29
C ARG A 85 -15.02 3.56 14.59
N THR A 86 -16.24 3.89 15.00
CA THR A 86 -16.52 4.47 16.32
C THR A 86 -16.15 3.49 17.43
N VAL A 87 -15.29 3.94 18.34
CA VAL A 87 -14.91 3.18 19.53
C VAL A 87 -15.91 3.49 20.65
N HIS A 88 -16.26 2.49 21.45
CA HIS A 88 -17.17 2.63 22.59
C HIS A 88 -16.41 2.35 23.89
N ALA A 89 -16.80 3.03 24.97
CA ALA A 89 -16.33 2.76 26.32
C ALA A 89 -16.86 1.41 26.83
N LYS A 90 -16.39 0.97 28.00
CA LYS A 90 -16.77 -0.33 28.59
C LYS A 90 -18.27 -0.46 28.89
N ASP A 91 -18.94 0.66 29.12
CA ASP A 91 -20.38 0.77 29.38
C ASP A 91 -21.22 0.83 28.08
N GLY A 92 -20.58 0.82 26.90
CA GLY A 92 -21.24 0.91 25.61
C GLY A 92 -21.42 2.33 25.09
N THR A 93 -20.98 3.36 25.81
CA THR A 93 -21.10 4.76 25.36
C THR A 93 -20.13 5.04 24.19
N PRO A 94 -20.58 5.62 23.06
CA PRO A 94 -19.67 6.00 21.98
C PRO A 94 -18.68 7.06 22.45
N LEU A 95 -17.39 6.85 22.17
CA LEU A 95 -16.34 7.83 22.44
C LEU A 95 -16.40 8.98 21.42
N PRO A 96 -15.84 10.16 21.78
CA PRO A 96 -15.73 11.28 20.85
C PRO A 96 -15.06 10.91 19.51
N PRO A 97 -15.38 11.62 18.41
CA PRO A 97 -14.90 11.30 17.06
C PRO A 97 -13.38 11.11 16.93
N GLU A 98 -12.58 11.84 17.70
CA GLU A 98 -11.12 11.75 17.68
C GLU A 98 -10.59 10.40 18.20
N TYR A 99 -11.40 9.60 18.90
CA TYR A 99 -11.05 8.26 19.36
C TYR A 99 -11.48 7.15 18.38
N ALA A 100 -12.16 7.49 17.29
CA ALA A 100 -12.40 6.53 16.21
C ALA A 100 -11.07 6.02 15.65
N GLU A 101 -11.05 4.77 15.16
CA GLU A 101 -9.79 4.06 14.88
C GLU A 101 -8.90 4.78 13.85
N GLY A 102 -9.49 5.30 12.76
CA GLY A 102 -8.78 6.01 11.72
C GLY A 102 -8.29 7.38 12.18
N MET A 103 -9.15 8.11 12.91
CA MET A 103 -8.80 9.40 13.52
C MET A 103 -7.67 9.28 14.55
N ALA A 104 -7.71 8.25 15.40
CA ALA A 104 -6.69 7.98 16.39
C ALA A 104 -5.36 7.54 15.73
N ALA A 105 -5.43 6.73 14.67
CA ALA A 105 -4.26 6.36 13.88
C ALA A 105 -3.61 7.55 13.18
N PHE A 106 -4.43 8.41 12.56
CA PHE A 106 -3.98 9.66 11.94
C PHE A 106 -3.30 10.57 12.96
N ARG A 107 -3.93 10.82 14.12
CA ARG A 107 -3.33 11.61 15.21
C ARG A 107 -2.00 11.00 15.65
N GLY A 108 -1.92 9.67 15.71
CA GLY A 108 -0.69 8.96 16.04
C GLY A 108 0.49 9.34 15.13
N PHE A 109 0.26 9.45 13.82
CA PHE A 109 1.23 9.94 12.85
C PHE A 109 1.48 11.44 12.99
N ALA A 110 0.41 12.23 13.07
CA ALA A 110 0.48 13.70 13.13
C ALA A 110 1.33 14.18 14.31
N LEU A 111 1.22 13.53 15.48
CA LEU A 111 1.97 13.86 16.69
C LEU A 111 3.36 13.19 16.77
N SER A 112 3.75 12.36 15.80
CA SER A 112 5.07 11.72 15.80
C SER A 112 6.18 12.70 15.45
N GLN A 113 7.42 12.33 15.76
CA GLN A 113 8.63 13.10 15.45
C GLN A 113 9.09 12.95 13.99
N LEU A 114 8.40 12.13 13.18
CA LEU A 114 8.73 11.91 11.77
C LEU A 114 8.66 13.22 10.95
N ASP A 115 9.63 13.41 10.06
CA ASP A 115 9.50 14.32 8.92
C ASP A 115 9.26 13.44 7.70
N SER A 116 7.99 13.26 7.34
CA SER A 116 7.57 12.24 6.38
C SER A 116 6.15 12.49 5.92
N SER A 117 5.67 11.60 5.06
CA SER A 117 4.33 11.68 4.48
C SER A 117 3.39 10.63 5.06
N ILE A 118 2.11 10.98 5.14
CA ILE A 118 1.03 10.02 5.32
C ILE A 118 0.38 9.74 3.97
N VAL A 119 0.27 8.46 3.62
CA VAL A 119 -0.40 7.97 2.42
C VAL A 119 -1.84 7.69 2.76
N MET A 120 -2.74 8.51 2.22
CA MET A 120 -4.18 8.36 2.36
C MET A 120 -4.67 7.36 1.30
N SER A 121 -5.03 6.16 1.75
CA SER A 121 -5.53 5.08 0.91
C SER A 121 -7.00 4.75 1.18
N ALA A 122 -7.59 3.93 0.32
CA ALA A 122 -8.98 3.46 0.42
C ALA A 122 -10.06 4.57 0.33
N GLY A 123 -9.72 5.73 -0.25
CA GLY A 123 -10.67 6.80 -0.61
C GLY A 123 -10.87 7.87 0.46
N TYR A 124 -11.77 8.82 0.16
CA TYR A 124 -12.01 10.01 0.97
C TYR A 124 -12.72 9.71 2.31
N ASN A 125 -12.23 10.30 3.40
CA ASN A 125 -12.91 10.37 4.70
C ASN A 125 -13.02 11.85 5.14
N PRO A 126 -14.23 12.44 5.14
CA PRO A 126 -14.45 13.84 5.53
C PRO A 126 -13.96 14.21 6.93
N ARG A 127 -14.04 13.29 7.88
CA ARG A 127 -13.64 13.51 9.28
C ARG A 127 -12.14 13.66 9.38
N ILE A 128 -11.39 12.73 8.80
CA ILE A 128 -9.92 12.81 8.78
C ILE A 128 -9.48 14.06 8.01
N TYR A 129 -10.09 14.37 6.86
CA TYR A 129 -9.71 15.54 6.06
C TYR A 129 -9.93 16.86 6.79
N SER A 130 -11.00 16.94 7.58
CA SER A 130 -11.23 18.10 8.45
C SER A 130 -10.24 18.15 9.61
N TYR A 131 -9.85 16.98 10.12
CA TYR A 131 -8.95 16.87 11.27
C TYR A 131 -7.49 17.19 10.95
N ILE A 132 -7.04 17.00 9.70
CA ILE A 132 -5.67 17.36 9.28
C ILE A 132 -5.33 18.81 9.66
N ALA A 133 -6.26 19.74 9.42
CA ALA A 133 -6.08 21.17 9.69
C ALA A 133 -5.94 21.51 11.18
N SER A 134 -6.21 20.56 12.09
CA SER A 134 -5.97 20.73 13.53
C SER A 134 -4.50 20.56 13.94
N PHE A 135 -3.61 20.18 13.01
CA PHE A 135 -2.21 19.88 13.30
C PHE A 135 -1.27 20.85 12.56
N PRO A 136 -0.43 21.62 13.29
CA PRO A 136 0.37 22.69 12.70
C PRO A 136 1.41 22.19 11.70
N ASP A 137 1.96 20.98 11.89
CA ASP A 137 3.05 20.46 11.06
C ASP A 137 2.63 20.11 9.61
N PHE A 138 1.34 20.17 9.27
CA PHE A 138 0.84 20.03 7.89
C PHE A 138 0.76 21.36 7.14
N PHE A 139 0.98 22.49 7.82
CA PHE A 139 1.11 23.80 7.20
C PHE A 139 2.60 24.09 6.89
N PRO A 140 2.90 25.02 5.97
CA PRO A 140 4.27 25.37 5.62
C PRO A 140 5.09 25.86 6.81
N GLY A 141 6.33 25.39 6.91
CA GLY A 141 7.35 25.95 7.78
C GLY A 141 7.99 27.23 7.19
N PRO A 142 9.06 27.75 7.83
CA PRO A 142 9.80 28.93 7.35
C PRO A 142 10.43 28.76 5.96
N ASP A 143 10.66 27.53 5.52
CA ASP A 143 11.16 27.16 4.20
C ASP A 143 10.04 27.00 3.15
N GLY A 144 8.78 27.27 3.53
CA GLY A 144 7.62 27.12 2.66
C GLY A 144 7.21 25.67 2.43
N ILE A 145 7.74 24.70 3.21
CA ILE A 145 7.50 23.27 3.06
C ILE A 145 6.87 22.72 4.34
N PRO A 146 5.79 21.91 4.26
CA PRO A 146 5.25 21.25 5.43
C PRO A 146 6.12 20.05 5.85
N ARG A 147 6.33 19.91 7.16
CA ARG A 147 7.06 18.78 7.77
C ARG A 147 6.27 17.47 7.66
N LYS A 148 4.95 17.54 7.80
CA LYS A 148 4.04 16.41 7.59
C LYS A 148 3.38 16.55 6.23
N LYS A 149 3.65 15.61 5.35
CA LYS A 149 3.21 15.66 3.95
C LYS A 149 2.02 14.75 3.70
N ILE A 150 1.18 15.10 2.74
CA ILE A 150 0.07 14.26 2.29
C ILE A 150 0.42 13.61 0.95
N ILE A 151 0.25 12.29 0.88
CA ILE A 151 0.22 11.53 -0.38
C ILE A 151 -1.19 11.02 -0.57
N LEU A 152 -1.80 11.31 -1.72
CA LEU A 152 -3.12 10.80 -2.08
C LEU A 152 -2.98 9.64 -3.06
N LYS A 153 -3.46 8.45 -2.67
CA LYS A 153 -3.65 7.35 -3.62
C LYS A 153 -4.91 7.60 -4.45
N VAL A 154 -4.75 7.69 -5.76
CA VAL A 154 -5.81 8.10 -6.70
C VAL A 154 -5.91 7.14 -7.87
N SER A 155 -7.11 7.02 -8.43
CA SER A 155 -7.40 6.20 -9.61
C SER A 155 -7.28 6.98 -10.91
N ASP A 156 -7.52 8.29 -10.90
CA ASP A 156 -7.67 9.14 -12.08
C ASP A 156 -7.48 10.63 -11.73
N LEU A 157 -7.43 11.48 -12.76
CA LEU A 157 -7.22 12.92 -12.61
C LEU A 157 -8.36 13.60 -11.86
N ARG A 158 -9.61 13.16 -12.08
CA ARG A 158 -10.78 13.72 -11.39
C ARG A 158 -10.69 13.51 -9.88
N SER A 159 -10.32 12.32 -9.44
CA SER A 159 -10.12 11.97 -8.04
C SER A 159 -9.00 12.79 -7.41
N ALA A 160 -7.89 12.97 -8.12
CA ALA A 160 -6.80 13.85 -7.70
C ALA A 160 -7.24 15.31 -7.54
N MET A 161 -7.92 15.85 -8.55
CA MET A 161 -8.40 17.24 -8.56
C MET A 161 -9.41 17.51 -7.45
N VAL A 162 -10.41 16.63 -7.26
CA VAL A 162 -11.44 16.80 -6.23
C VAL A 162 -10.83 16.75 -4.83
N GLN A 163 -10.04 15.72 -4.54
CA GLN A 163 -9.45 15.55 -3.20
C GLN A 163 -8.38 16.60 -2.92
N GLY A 164 -7.56 16.94 -3.93
CA GLY A 164 -6.58 18.00 -3.87
C GLY A 164 -7.22 19.35 -3.53
N ARG A 165 -8.31 19.73 -4.20
CA ARG A 165 -9.05 20.97 -3.91
C ARG A 165 -9.63 21.00 -2.50
N ILE A 166 -10.14 19.87 -1.99
CA ILE A 166 -10.69 19.80 -0.62
C ILE A 166 -9.60 20.14 0.41
N LEU A 167 -8.39 19.61 0.24
CA LEU A 167 -7.26 19.88 1.14
C LEU A 167 -6.66 21.28 0.91
N ALA A 168 -6.51 21.70 -0.35
CA ALA A 168 -6.01 23.03 -0.69
C ALA A 168 -6.89 24.13 -0.08
N LYS A 169 -8.21 23.99 -0.11
CA LYS A 169 -9.16 24.92 0.55
C LYS A 169 -8.99 25.03 2.06
N LYS A 170 -8.25 24.11 2.69
CA LYS A 170 -7.90 24.12 4.11
C LYS A 170 -6.46 24.59 4.37
N GLY A 171 -5.76 25.08 3.35
CA GLY A 171 -4.34 25.42 3.44
C GLY A 171 -3.41 24.20 3.51
N ILE A 172 -3.89 23.00 3.17
CA ILE A 172 -3.11 21.76 3.24
C ILE A 172 -2.61 21.38 1.85
N TRP A 173 -1.29 21.25 1.70
CA TRP A 173 -0.65 20.88 0.44
C TRP A 173 -0.59 19.36 0.24
N VAL A 174 -1.01 18.90 -0.93
CA VAL A 174 -0.78 17.51 -1.36
C VAL A 174 0.59 17.44 -2.03
N SER A 175 1.50 16.68 -1.43
CA SER A 175 2.88 16.58 -1.91
C SER A 175 3.06 15.52 -3.01
N GLU A 176 2.18 14.53 -3.07
CA GLU A 176 2.23 13.47 -4.09
C GLU A 176 0.82 12.94 -4.42
N PHE A 177 0.55 12.76 -5.71
CA PHE A 177 -0.53 11.92 -6.22
C PHE A 177 0.08 10.59 -6.67
N ARG A 178 -0.34 9.51 -5.99
CA ARG A 178 0.13 8.15 -6.25
C ARG A 178 -0.94 7.38 -7.02
N ILE A 179 -0.72 7.21 -8.30
CA ILE A 179 -1.63 6.52 -9.22
C ILE A 179 -1.40 5.01 -9.06
N GLU A 180 -2.47 4.27 -8.83
CA GLU A 180 -2.42 2.81 -8.76
C GLU A 180 -3.33 2.19 -9.81
N SER A 181 -2.83 1.16 -10.51
CA SER A 181 -3.66 0.33 -11.36
C SER A 181 -4.81 -0.28 -10.54
N GLY A 182 -6.04 -0.15 -11.04
CA GLY A 182 -7.23 -0.66 -10.38
C GLY A 182 -7.24 -2.18 -10.19
N LEU A 183 -6.64 -2.93 -11.12
CA LEU A 183 -6.66 -4.40 -11.13
C LEU A 183 -5.27 -5.05 -11.15
N ASN A 184 -4.20 -4.35 -11.56
CA ASN A 184 -2.86 -4.95 -11.72
C ASN A 184 -1.97 -4.76 -10.47
N CYS A 185 -2.52 -4.20 -9.39
CA CYS A 185 -1.89 -4.11 -8.07
C CYS A 185 -2.18 -5.36 -7.22
N GLY A 186 -1.44 -5.54 -6.13
CA GLY A 186 -1.82 -6.47 -5.06
C GLY A 186 -2.80 -5.83 -4.07
N GLY A 187 -3.38 -6.65 -3.18
CA GLY A 187 -4.33 -6.17 -2.17
C GLY A 187 -5.73 -5.90 -2.71
N HIS A 188 -6.39 -4.85 -2.20
CA HIS A 188 -7.71 -4.42 -2.66
C HIS A 188 -7.63 -3.95 -4.11
N ALA A 189 -8.54 -4.46 -4.93
CA ALA A 189 -8.70 -4.05 -6.30
C ALA A 189 -9.85 -3.05 -6.41
N PHE A 190 -9.62 -1.99 -7.17
CA PHE A 190 -10.58 -0.91 -7.40
C PHE A 190 -10.80 -0.82 -8.91
N ALA A 191 -11.53 -1.80 -9.45
CA ALA A 191 -11.89 -1.80 -10.86
C ALA A 191 -12.66 -0.52 -11.19
N THR A 192 -12.22 0.19 -12.23
CA THR A 192 -12.96 1.30 -12.82
C THR A 192 -13.96 0.77 -13.87
N GLU A 193 -14.75 1.64 -14.47
CA GLU A 193 -15.66 1.32 -15.59
C GLU A 193 -14.90 1.04 -16.92
N GLY A 194 -13.68 0.50 -16.84
CA GLY A 194 -12.81 0.24 -18.00
C GLY A 194 -11.82 1.36 -18.32
N HIS A 195 -11.57 2.29 -17.39
CA HIS A 195 -10.51 3.28 -17.52
C HIS A 195 -9.14 2.63 -17.27
N LEU A 196 -8.38 2.48 -18.34
CA LEU A 196 -7.04 1.89 -18.33
C LEU A 196 -5.98 2.90 -17.87
N MET A 197 -4.89 2.41 -17.28
CA MET A 197 -3.86 3.25 -16.69
C MET A 197 -3.13 4.10 -17.75
N GLY A 198 -2.87 3.58 -18.94
CA GLY A 198 -2.22 4.34 -20.02
C GLY A 198 -2.91 5.68 -20.34
N PRO A 199 -4.21 5.67 -20.70
CA PRO A 199 -5.00 6.89 -20.88
C PRO A 199 -5.04 7.82 -19.66
N ILE A 200 -5.16 7.25 -18.45
CA ILE A 200 -5.13 8.03 -17.20
C ILE A 200 -3.80 8.79 -17.07
N LEU A 201 -2.67 8.11 -17.30
CA LEU A 201 -1.35 8.72 -17.23
C LEU A 201 -1.15 9.81 -18.29
N GLU A 202 -1.71 9.63 -19.49
CA GLU A 202 -1.65 10.67 -20.53
C GLU A 202 -2.44 11.92 -20.12
N GLU A 203 -3.59 11.76 -19.46
CA GLU A 203 -4.36 12.89 -18.93
C GLU A 203 -3.59 13.64 -17.85
N PHE A 204 -2.95 12.91 -16.92
CA PHE A 204 -2.10 13.50 -15.89
C PHE A 204 -0.91 14.25 -16.49
N LYS A 205 -0.24 13.66 -17.49
CA LYS A 205 0.88 14.31 -18.21
C LYS A 205 0.43 15.61 -18.87
N ALA A 206 -0.70 15.59 -19.59
CA ALA A 206 -1.20 16.74 -20.33
C ALA A 206 -1.66 17.89 -19.41
N ARG A 207 -2.22 17.56 -18.24
CA ARG A 207 -2.85 18.54 -17.33
C ARG A 207 -2.09 18.78 -16.03
N ARG A 208 -0.84 18.29 -15.94
CA ARG A 208 -0.01 18.37 -14.73
C ARG A 208 0.15 19.81 -14.23
N ASP A 209 0.55 20.72 -15.12
CA ASP A 209 0.83 22.11 -14.77
C ASP A 209 -0.44 22.90 -14.46
N GLU A 210 -1.53 22.64 -15.19
CA GLU A 210 -2.85 23.21 -14.93
C GLU A 210 -3.33 22.83 -13.52
N LEU A 211 -3.30 21.54 -13.18
CA LEU A 211 -3.68 21.05 -11.86
C LEU A 211 -2.79 21.64 -10.77
N ASN A 212 -1.47 21.74 -11.00
CA ASN A 212 -0.56 22.32 -10.02
C ASN A 212 -0.84 23.79 -9.76
N ALA A 213 -0.98 24.59 -10.83
CA ALA A 213 -1.28 26.01 -10.71
C ALA A 213 -2.59 26.23 -9.95
N GLU A 214 -3.63 25.47 -10.30
CA GLU A 214 -4.92 25.55 -9.61
C GLU A 214 -4.80 25.24 -8.12
N LEU A 215 -4.22 24.09 -7.75
CA LEU A 215 -4.10 23.70 -6.35
C LEU A 215 -3.24 24.67 -5.55
N LEU A 216 -2.15 25.17 -6.14
CA LEU A 216 -1.28 26.15 -5.49
C LEU A 216 -2.01 27.46 -5.23
N THR A 217 -2.76 27.99 -6.21
CA THR A 217 -3.56 29.21 -6.05
C THR A 217 -4.60 29.05 -4.93
N VAL A 218 -5.35 27.94 -4.94
CA VAL A 218 -6.37 27.68 -3.92
C VAL A 218 -5.74 27.53 -2.53
N CYS A 219 -4.59 26.83 -2.44
CA CYS A 219 -3.91 26.59 -1.18
C CYS A 219 -3.28 27.87 -0.61
N ALA A 220 -2.60 28.66 -1.44
CA ALA A 220 -2.00 29.93 -1.04
C ALA A 220 -3.06 30.92 -0.51
N LYS A 221 -4.23 30.99 -1.15
CA LYS A 221 -5.35 31.79 -0.68
C LYS A 221 -5.81 31.35 0.72
N ALA A 222 -6.04 30.06 0.91
CA ALA A 222 -6.50 29.52 2.19
C ALA A 222 -5.45 29.70 3.31
N LEU A 223 -4.16 29.59 2.99
CA LEU A 223 -3.06 29.85 3.93
C LEU A 223 -3.05 31.31 4.38
N ALA A 224 -3.19 32.26 3.44
CA ALA A 224 -3.23 33.68 3.75
C ALA A 224 -4.46 34.05 4.60
N GLU A 225 -5.64 33.53 4.27
CA GLU A 225 -6.87 33.73 5.04
C GLU A 225 -6.78 33.13 6.46
N GLY A 226 -6.04 32.01 6.61
CA GLY A 226 -5.80 31.35 7.90
C GLY A 226 -4.64 31.91 8.72
N GLY A 227 -3.90 32.90 8.21
CA GLY A 227 -2.74 33.48 8.90
C GLY A 227 -1.53 32.54 8.99
N HIS A 228 -1.42 31.57 8.07
CA HIS A 228 -0.29 30.65 7.97
C HIS A 228 0.83 31.20 7.09
N LEU A 229 2.04 30.64 7.22
CA LEU A 229 3.15 30.94 6.32
C LEU A 229 2.80 30.52 4.88
N PRO A 230 3.27 31.27 3.87
CA PRO A 230 3.01 30.92 2.48
C PRO A 230 3.75 29.63 2.09
N LEU A 231 3.16 28.86 1.18
CA LEU A 231 3.87 27.82 0.44
C LEU A 231 4.94 28.45 -0.45
N ASP A 232 6.03 27.75 -0.69
CA ASP A 232 6.97 28.11 -1.75
C ASP A 232 6.22 28.16 -3.09
N PRO A 233 6.23 29.29 -3.85
CA PRO A 233 5.61 29.38 -5.17
C PRO A 233 6.17 28.37 -6.20
N ALA A 234 7.39 27.88 -5.98
CA ALA A 234 8.00 26.81 -6.77
C ALA A 234 7.52 25.41 -6.37
N SER A 235 6.70 25.27 -5.32
CA SER A 235 6.13 23.98 -4.89
C SER A 235 5.45 23.27 -6.05
N ARG A 236 5.83 22.00 -6.24
CA ARG A 236 5.21 21.08 -7.18
C ARG A 236 4.85 19.79 -6.46
N PHE A 237 3.65 19.27 -6.71
CA PHE A 237 3.35 17.92 -6.30
C PHE A 237 4.09 16.92 -7.20
N ARG A 238 4.36 15.75 -6.64
CA ARG A 238 4.85 14.60 -7.40
C ARG A 238 3.70 13.77 -7.96
N ILE A 239 3.91 13.15 -9.11
CA ILE A 239 3.08 12.09 -9.64
C ILE A 239 3.91 10.81 -9.66
N THR A 240 3.45 9.79 -8.95
CA THR A 240 4.05 8.46 -8.98
C THR A 240 3.03 7.43 -9.47
N VAL A 241 3.52 6.32 -10.03
CA VAL A 241 2.65 5.27 -10.59
C VAL A 241 3.04 3.88 -10.08
N GLN A 242 2.04 3.05 -9.79
CA GLN A 242 2.23 1.68 -9.31
C GLN A 242 1.23 0.73 -9.95
N GLY A 243 1.61 -0.55 -10.03
CA GLY A 243 0.75 -1.62 -10.51
C GLY A 243 1.31 -2.31 -11.74
N GLY A 244 1.54 -3.62 -11.62
CA GLY A 244 1.98 -4.45 -12.74
C GLY A 244 3.41 -4.25 -13.22
N ILE A 245 4.15 -3.24 -12.77
CA ILE A 245 5.53 -2.98 -13.22
C ILE A 245 6.41 -4.19 -12.92
N GLY A 246 7.07 -4.71 -13.95
CA GLY A 246 7.83 -5.94 -13.91
C GLY A 246 9.23 -5.83 -14.51
N THR A 247 9.54 -4.81 -15.31
CA THR A 247 10.89 -4.63 -15.89
C THR A 247 11.42 -3.20 -15.76
N ALA A 248 12.74 -3.04 -15.92
CA ALA A 248 13.40 -1.73 -15.91
C ALA A 248 13.01 -0.88 -17.14
N GLU A 249 12.68 -1.52 -18.26
CA GLU A 249 12.20 -0.84 -19.46
C GLU A 249 10.81 -0.24 -19.24
N GLU A 250 9.91 -0.94 -18.56
CA GLU A 250 8.60 -0.43 -18.17
C GLU A 250 8.72 0.76 -17.20
N ASP A 251 9.58 0.64 -16.18
CA ASP A 251 9.89 1.76 -15.28
C ASP A 251 10.39 2.99 -16.04
N ARG A 252 11.37 2.78 -16.93
CA ARG A 252 11.96 3.85 -17.74
C ARG A 252 10.93 4.48 -18.66
N PHE A 253 10.08 3.66 -19.30
CA PHE A 253 9.01 4.14 -20.17
C PHE A 253 8.02 5.02 -19.42
N LEU A 254 7.60 4.63 -18.21
CA LEU A 254 6.69 5.45 -17.39
C LEU A 254 7.31 6.81 -17.04
N ARG A 255 8.61 6.85 -16.75
CA ARG A 255 9.33 8.09 -16.43
C ARG A 255 9.55 8.97 -17.65
N SER A 256 9.98 8.40 -18.78
CA SER A 256 10.37 9.16 -19.97
C SER A 256 9.18 9.58 -20.82
N HIS A 257 8.20 8.70 -21.01
CA HIS A 257 7.04 8.97 -21.87
C HIS A 257 5.96 9.77 -21.15
N TYR A 258 5.62 9.38 -19.91
CA TYR A 258 4.57 10.02 -19.13
C TYR A 258 5.09 11.10 -18.16
N GLY A 259 6.40 11.22 -17.97
CA GLY A 259 6.98 12.22 -17.06
C GLY A 259 6.71 11.91 -15.58
N MET A 260 6.57 10.63 -15.21
CA MET A 260 6.33 10.22 -13.83
C MET A 260 7.58 10.47 -12.96
N ASP A 261 7.41 11.06 -11.77
CA ASP A 261 8.53 11.35 -10.86
C ASP A 261 9.01 10.11 -10.11
N GLY A 262 8.26 9.01 -10.18
CA GLY A 262 8.54 7.79 -9.45
C GLY A 262 7.62 6.65 -9.85
N THR A 263 8.11 5.44 -9.62
CA THR A 263 7.33 4.21 -9.78
C THR A 263 7.36 3.41 -8.48
N GLY A 264 6.38 2.53 -8.29
CA GLY A 264 6.30 1.64 -7.14
C GLY A 264 6.25 0.17 -7.53
N TRP A 265 7.00 -0.64 -6.79
CA TRP A 265 7.08 -2.09 -6.94
C TRP A 265 6.58 -2.74 -5.64
N GLY A 266 5.54 -3.56 -5.74
CA GLY A 266 4.87 -4.17 -4.58
C GLY A 266 5.12 -5.67 -4.50
N SER A 267 4.29 -6.45 -5.18
CA SER A 267 4.25 -7.92 -5.06
C SER A 267 5.61 -8.63 -5.20
N PRO A 268 6.53 -8.25 -6.12
CA PRO A 268 7.83 -8.91 -6.21
C PRO A 268 8.64 -8.86 -4.90
N PHE A 269 8.46 -7.84 -4.06
CA PHE A 269 9.14 -7.73 -2.77
C PHE A 269 8.69 -8.79 -1.76
N LEU A 270 7.56 -9.48 -1.99
CA LEU A 270 7.13 -10.61 -1.15
C LEU A 270 8.13 -11.80 -1.22
N LEU A 271 9.02 -11.81 -2.22
CA LEU A 271 10.13 -12.76 -2.35
C LEU A 271 11.47 -12.20 -1.84
N VAL A 272 11.44 -11.08 -1.10
CA VAL A 272 12.63 -10.41 -0.54
C VAL A 272 12.55 -10.46 1.00
N PRO A 273 13.25 -11.40 1.65
CA PRO A 273 13.17 -11.60 3.11
C PRO A 273 13.64 -10.40 3.92
N GLU A 274 14.54 -9.59 3.37
CA GLU A 274 15.09 -8.38 4.00
C GLU A 274 14.09 -7.21 4.04
N ALA A 275 13.08 -7.21 3.16
CA ALA A 275 12.16 -6.08 2.95
C ALA A 275 10.73 -6.35 3.45
N THR A 276 10.36 -7.62 3.65
CA THR A 276 9.00 -8.00 4.01
C THR A 276 8.97 -8.96 5.20
N SER A 277 7.80 -9.07 5.84
CA SER A 277 7.58 -9.98 6.96
C SER A 277 6.80 -11.25 6.57
N VAL A 278 6.91 -11.66 5.30
CA VAL A 278 6.31 -12.92 4.82
C VAL A 278 7.04 -14.09 5.48
N ASP A 279 6.28 -15.05 6.01
CA ASP A 279 6.83 -16.26 6.63
C ASP A 279 7.41 -17.22 5.57
N ASP A 280 8.33 -18.08 5.99
CA ASP A 280 9.06 -18.98 5.09
C ASP A 280 8.13 -19.92 4.33
N GLY A 281 7.11 -20.47 4.99
CA GLY A 281 6.14 -21.39 4.37
C GLY A 281 5.39 -20.73 3.22
N THR A 282 4.83 -19.55 3.46
CA THR A 282 4.17 -18.75 2.42
C THR A 282 5.14 -18.38 1.30
N MET A 283 6.37 -17.97 1.63
CA MET A 283 7.36 -17.57 0.63
C MET A 283 7.75 -18.73 -0.31
N GLN A 284 7.88 -19.96 0.22
CA GLN A 284 8.13 -21.14 -0.60
C GLN A 284 6.99 -21.46 -1.56
N GLN A 285 5.73 -21.22 -1.15
CA GLN A 285 4.57 -21.40 -2.02
C GLN A 285 4.54 -20.33 -3.11
N LEU A 286 4.76 -19.05 -2.78
CA LEU A 286 4.79 -17.95 -3.76
C LEU A 286 5.83 -18.17 -4.86
N ARG A 287 7.01 -18.72 -4.50
CA ARG A 287 8.08 -19.01 -5.45
C ARG A 287 7.67 -20.02 -6.53
N GLN A 288 6.73 -20.90 -6.22
CA GLN A 288 6.25 -21.98 -7.08
C GLN A 288 4.91 -21.64 -7.75
N ALA A 289 4.35 -20.47 -7.42
CA ALA A 289 3.03 -20.06 -7.88
C ALA A 289 3.02 -19.80 -9.38
N LYS A 290 1.91 -20.20 -10.01
CA LYS A 290 1.59 -19.92 -11.40
C LYS A 290 0.52 -18.84 -11.48
N GLN A 291 0.23 -18.39 -12.70
CA GLN A 291 -0.74 -17.31 -12.93
C GLN A 291 -2.13 -17.67 -12.38
N GLU A 292 -2.58 -18.91 -12.53
CA GLU A 292 -3.88 -19.40 -12.07
C GLU A 292 -4.04 -19.44 -10.54
N ASP A 293 -2.93 -19.40 -9.79
CA ASP A 293 -2.94 -19.41 -8.32
C ASP A 293 -3.28 -18.05 -7.72
N PHE A 294 -3.16 -17.00 -8.54
CA PHE A 294 -3.58 -15.64 -8.21
C PHE A 294 -4.98 -15.39 -8.77
N PHE A 295 -5.89 -14.91 -7.94
CA PHE A 295 -7.25 -14.66 -8.38
C PHE A 295 -7.89 -13.49 -7.65
N LEU A 296 -8.73 -12.78 -8.39
CA LEU A 296 -9.62 -11.78 -7.82
C LEU A 296 -10.80 -12.47 -7.13
N SER A 297 -11.06 -12.10 -5.89
CA SER A 297 -12.10 -12.68 -5.03
C SER A 297 -12.92 -11.58 -4.35
N TRP A 298 -14.10 -11.92 -3.86
CA TRP A 298 -14.90 -11.01 -3.02
C TRP A 298 -14.70 -11.29 -1.52
N ALA A 299 -13.58 -11.90 -1.15
CA ALA A 299 -13.29 -12.34 0.21
C ALA A 299 -13.13 -11.18 1.23
N SER A 300 -12.90 -9.95 0.77
CA SER A 300 -12.75 -8.80 1.66
C SER A 300 -14.03 -8.55 2.48
N PRO A 301 -13.91 -8.38 3.81
CA PRO A 301 -15.05 -7.98 4.66
C PRO A 301 -15.62 -6.60 4.31
N LEU A 302 -14.86 -5.78 3.58
CA LEU A 302 -15.23 -4.42 3.19
C LEU A 302 -16.09 -4.35 1.93
N GLY A 303 -16.43 -5.49 1.30
CA GLY A 303 -17.24 -5.52 0.08
C GLY A 303 -16.52 -5.00 -1.16
N ILE A 304 -15.18 -4.95 -1.13
CA ILE A 304 -14.32 -4.52 -2.25
C ILE A 304 -13.54 -5.75 -2.72
N PRO A 305 -13.44 -6.02 -4.03
CA PRO A 305 -12.72 -7.19 -4.50
C PRO A 305 -11.23 -7.11 -4.13
N PHE A 306 -10.60 -8.28 -4.01
CA PHE A 306 -9.28 -8.42 -3.40
C PHE A 306 -8.51 -9.56 -4.04
N HIS A 307 -7.25 -9.31 -4.40
CA HIS A 307 -6.36 -10.34 -4.94
C HIS A 307 -5.96 -11.31 -3.85
N ASN A 308 -6.23 -12.58 -4.09
CA ASN A 308 -5.95 -13.68 -3.18
C ASN A 308 -5.02 -14.71 -3.81
N PHE A 309 -4.32 -15.43 -2.94
CA PHE A 309 -3.47 -16.56 -3.30
C PHE A 309 -4.12 -17.88 -2.86
N ARG A 310 -4.38 -18.77 -3.83
CA ARG A 310 -5.16 -20.01 -3.63
C ARG A 310 -4.57 -20.96 -2.59
N HIS A 311 -3.25 -20.98 -2.46
CA HIS A 311 -2.55 -21.92 -1.58
C HIS A 311 -2.31 -21.38 -0.17
N SER A 312 -2.72 -20.15 0.11
CA SER A 312 -2.55 -19.55 1.44
C SER A 312 -3.23 -20.40 2.53
N THR A 313 -2.61 -20.45 3.72
CA THR A 313 -3.16 -21.20 4.85
C THR A 313 -4.45 -20.57 5.39
N GLY A 314 -4.65 -19.26 5.18
CA GLY A 314 -5.91 -18.55 5.37
C GLY A 314 -7.04 -19.12 4.51
N GLU A 315 -6.79 -19.31 3.21
CA GLU A 315 -7.74 -19.92 2.28
C GLU A 315 -8.10 -21.36 2.67
N ALA A 316 -7.09 -22.16 3.04
CA ALA A 316 -7.32 -23.52 3.53
C ALA A 316 -8.16 -23.53 4.82
N GLN A 317 -7.88 -22.62 5.76
CA GLN A 317 -8.65 -22.48 7.00
C GLN A 317 -10.10 -22.07 6.73
N ARG A 318 -10.34 -21.15 5.77
CA ARG A 318 -11.68 -20.73 5.36
C ARG A 318 -12.49 -21.94 4.88
N LYS A 319 -11.95 -22.71 3.92
CA LYS A 319 -12.58 -23.93 3.39
C LYS A 319 -12.85 -24.97 4.48
N LEU A 320 -11.89 -25.19 5.38
CA LEU A 320 -12.06 -26.12 6.51
C LEU A 320 -13.20 -25.72 7.45
N ARG A 321 -13.37 -24.41 7.71
CA ARG A 321 -14.46 -23.90 8.53
C ARG A 321 -15.83 -24.10 7.88
N ILE A 322 -15.92 -23.88 6.57
CA ILE A 322 -17.14 -24.15 5.79
C ILE A 322 -17.49 -25.63 5.86
N ALA A 323 -16.55 -26.52 5.59
CA ALA A 323 -16.75 -27.98 5.64
C ALA A 323 -17.19 -28.49 7.03
N LYS A 324 -16.82 -27.78 8.10
CA LYS A 324 -17.24 -28.08 9.48
C LYS A 324 -18.57 -27.42 9.87
N ASN A 325 -19.31 -26.83 8.93
CA ASN A 325 -20.53 -26.06 9.19
C ASN A 325 -20.33 -24.93 10.22
N ARG A 326 -19.13 -24.33 10.25
CA ARG A 326 -18.78 -23.23 11.17
C ARG A 326 -18.03 -22.12 10.42
N PRO A 327 -18.60 -21.58 9.33
CA PRO A 327 -17.94 -20.56 8.52
C PRO A 327 -17.66 -19.29 9.35
N GLY A 328 -16.67 -18.52 8.90
CA GLY A 328 -16.31 -17.25 9.52
C GLY A 328 -15.37 -17.38 10.73
N SER A 329 -14.68 -16.27 11.01
CA SER A 329 -13.73 -16.13 12.12
C SER A 329 -14.44 -15.83 13.44
N PRO A 330 -13.91 -16.27 14.60
CA PRO A 330 -14.35 -15.79 15.90
C PRO A 330 -14.29 -14.26 16.06
N CYS A 331 -13.47 -13.57 15.24
CA CYS A 331 -13.38 -12.10 15.16
C CYS A 331 -12.99 -11.43 16.49
N TYR A 332 -11.83 -11.80 17.05
CA TYR A 332 -11.32 -11.20 18.29
C TYR A 332 -10.86 -9.75 18.12
N LYS A 333 -10.13 -9.44 17.04
CA LYS A 333 -9.59 -8.09 16.76
C LYS A 333 -10.64 -7.03 16.37
N LYS A 334 -11.68 -7.43 15.63
CA LYS A 334 -12.81 -6.58 15.23
C LYS A 334 -12.49 -5.31 14.41
N TYR A 335 -11.26 -5.09 13.94
CA TYR A 335 -10.87 -3.88 13.19
C TYR A 335 -11.70 -3.61 11.92
N LEU A 336 -12.23 -4.66 11.28
CA LEU A 336 -13.07 -4.54 10.07
C LEU A 336 -14.56 -4.75 10.36
N SER A 337 -15.01 -4.45 11.58
CA SER A 337 -16.44 -4.55 11.94
C SER A 337 -17.16 -3.25 11.60
N SER A 338 -18.02 -3.32 10.58
CA SER A 338 -18.69 -2.13 10.03
C SER A 338 -20.16 -2.36 9.66
N ASN A 339 -20.67 -3.58 9.79
CA ASN A 339 -22.03 -3.94 9.36
C ASN A 339 -22.97 -4.06 10.56
N THR A 340 -24.13 -3.39 10.50
CA THR A 340 -25.17 -3.35 11.55
C THR A 340 -26.46 -4.04 11.13
N GLU A 341 -26.43 -4.92 10.12
CA GLU A 341 -27.62 -5.59 9.59
C GLU A 341 -28.36 -6.42 10.65
N PHE A 342 -27.62 -7.01 11.59
CA PHE A 342 -28.19 -7.90 12.61
C PHE A 342 -27.98 -7.43 14.05
N THR A 343 -27.19 -6.39 14.27
CA THR A 343 -26.82 -5.92 15.62
C THR A 343 -26.63 -4.41 15.62
N GLU A 344 -26.95 -3.75 16.73
CA GLU A 344 -26.74 -2.30 16.90
C GLU A 344 -25.25 -1.94 16.87
N ILE A 345 -24.42 -2.72 17.57
CA ILE A 345 -22.97 -2.60 17.50
C ILE A 345 -22.49 -3.30 16.22
N PRO A 346 -21.70 -2.65 15.34
CA PRO A 346 -21.26 -3.25 14.10
C PRO A 346 -20.48 -4.55 14.30
N ILE A 347 -20.82 -5.58 13.52
CA ILE A 347 -20.09 -6.84 13.41
C ILE A 347 -19.42 -6.97 12.04
N CYS A 348 -18.39 -7.80 11.95
CA CYS A 348 -17.65 -8.02 10.71
C CYS A 348 -18.38 -9.05 9.84
N THR A 349 -18.48 -8.80 8.53
CA THR A 349 -19.11 -9.73 7.57
C THR A 349 -18.34 -11.05 7.42
N SER A 350 -17.05 -11.08 7.78
CA SER A 350 -16.26 -12.32 7.88
C SER A 350 -16.36 -13.02 9.24
N SER A 351 -17.13 -12.47 10.18
CA SER A 351 -17.29 -13.08 11.51
C SER A 351 -18.25 -14.27 11.44
N ARG A 352 -18.00 -15.26 12.30
CA ARG A 352 -18.89 -16.41 12.48
C ARG A 352 -20.30 -15.97 12.87
N GLN A 353 -20.42 -14.94 13.70
CA GLN A 353 -21.70 -14.39 14.12
C GLN A 353 -22.49 -13.87 12.92
N TYR A 354 -21.90 -13.02 12.09
CA TYR A 354 -22.58 -12.49 10.91
C TYR A 354 -22.97 -13.61 9.94
N MET A 355 -22.03 -14.51 9.62
CA MET A 355 -22.30 -15.59 8.67
C MET A 355 -23.40 -16.54 9.15
N ASP A 356 -23.43 -16.90 10.43
CA ASP A 356 -24.50 -17.74 11.00
C ASP A 356 -25.87 -17.06 10.87
N LEU A 357 -25.97 -15.79 11.23
CA LEU A 357 -27.22 -15.02 11.14
C LEU A 357 -27.68 -14.86 9.68
N LYS A 358 -26.77 -14.52 8.78
CA LYS A 358 -27.07 -14.33 7.36
C LYS A 358 -27.48 -15.64 6.67
N LEU A 359 -26.82 -16.76 6.98
CA LEU A 359 -27.20 -18.07 6.46
C LEU A 359 -28.55 -18.54 7.00
N LYS A 360 -28.88 -18.25 8.27
CA LYS A 360 -30.23 -18.53 8.82
C LYS A 360 -31.31 -17.71 8.13
N GLN A 361 -31.06 -16.42 7.90
CA GLN A 361 -31.96 -15.57 7.12
C GLN A 361 -32.16 -16.14 5.71
N LEU A 362 -31.08 -16.58 5.05
CA LEU A 362 -31.15 -17.16 3.71
C LEU A 362 -31.94 -18.48 3.68
N LYS A 363 -31.81 -19.33 4.69
CA LYS A 363 -32.62 -20.55 4.83
C LYS A 363 -34.11 -20.25 5.01
N ALA A 364 -34.44 -19.19 5.77
CA ALA A 364 -35.82 -18.79 6.00
C ALA A 364 -36.52 -18.22 4.75
N MET A 365 -35.76 -17.86 3.70
CA MET A 365 -36.30 -17.41 2.42
C MET A 365 -36.77 -18.56 1.51
N ASP A 366 -36.53 -19.81 1.90
CA ASP A 366 -36.95 -21.03 1.18
C ASP A 366 -36.63 -20.99 -0.33
N LEU A 367 -35.40 -20.56 -0.64
CA LEU A 367 -34.92 -20.47 -2.02
C LEU A 367 -34.73 -21.86 -2.63
N ALA A 368 -34.85 -21.94 -3.95
CA ALA A 368 -34.44 -23.14 -4.69
C ALA A 368 -32.99 -23.53 -4.33
N PRO A 369 -32.65 -24.83 -4.25
CA PRO A 369 -31.35 -25.29 -3.74
C PRO A 369 -30.14 -24.62 -4.41
N GLU A 370 -30.18 -24.45 -5.74
CA GLU A 370 -29.09 -23.80 -6.49
C GLU A 370 -28.94 -22.31 -6.15
N ALA A 371 -30.06 -21.60 -5.97
CA ALA A 371 -30.05 -20.20 -5.57
C ALA A 371 -29.55 -20.03 -4.13
N TYR A 372 -29.93 -20.94 -3.22
CA TYR A 372 -29.41 -20.97 -1.86
C TYR A 372 -27.88 -21.17 -1.84
N GLU A 373 -27.37 -22.18 -2.54
CA GLU A 373 -25.93 -22.46 -2.57
C GLU A 373 -25.12 -21.28 -3.15
N ARG A 374 -25.65 -20.63 -4.18
CA ARG A 374 -25.03 -19.43 -4.78
C ARG A 374 -24.92 -18.28 -3.78
N GLU A 375 -26.00 -17.94 -3.09
CA GLU A 375 -25.98 -16.85 -2.10
C GLU A 375 -25.18 -17.22 -0.84
N ALA A 376 -25.24 -18.48 -0.41
CA ALA A 376 -24.42 -19.00 0.68
C ALA A 376 -22.92 -18.93 0.37
N ALA A 377 -22.53 -19.19 -0.89
CA ALA A 377 -21.14 -19.05 -1.34
C ALA A 377 -20.66 -17.59 -1.24
N LYS A 378 -21.46 -16.61 -1.66
CA LYS A 378 -21.15 -15.16 -1.54
C LYS A 378 -20.89 -14.74 -0.08
N ILE A 379 -21.65 -15.32 0.86
CA ILE A 379 -21.51 -15.06 2.30
C ILE A 379 -20.23 -15.72 2.85
N THR A 380 -20.02 -16.99 2.52
CA THR A 380 -18.95 -17.80 3.11
C THR A 380 -17.58 -17.58 2.48
N GLU A 381 -17.51 -16.91 1.33
CA GLU A 381 -16.25 -16.47 0.73
C GLU A 381 -15.49 -15.44 1.60
N LYS A 382 -16.14 -14.73 2.53
CA LYS A 382 -15.43 -13.69 3.31
C LYS A 382 -14.33 -14.28 4.21
N ASP A 383 -13.14 -13.69 4.17
CA ASP A 383 -11.98 -14.11 4.95
C ASP A 383 -11.58 -13.07 6.02
N CYS A 384 -10.97 -13.52 7.11
CA CYS A 384 -10.57 -12.66 8.22
C CYS A 384 -9.19 -12.01 7.99
N LEU A 385 -9.20 -10.82 7.41
CA LEU A 385 -7.96 -10.08 7.11
C LEU A 385 -7.22 -9.57 8.36
N CYS A 386 -7.91 -9.32 9.48
CA CYS A 386 -7.31 -8.75 10.71
C CYS A 386 -6.27 -9.68 11.35
N GLU A 387 -6.52 -10.99 11.29
CA GLU A 387 -5.64 -12.01 11.84
C GLU A 387 -4.70 -12.52 10.75
N GLY A 388 -5.26 -12.90 9.59
CA GLY A 388 -4.49 -13.53 8.52
C GLY A 388 -3.34 -12.68 7.99
N LEU A 389 -3.56 -11.38 7.74
CA LEU A 389 -2.51 -10.49 7.22
C LEU A 389 -1.42 -10.19 8.26
N GLY A 390 -1.72 -10.34 9.54
CA GLY A 390 -0.77 -10.10 10.63
C GLY A 390 0.00 -11.34 11.09
N ALA A 391 -0.55 -12.54 10.83
CA ALA A 391 0.00 -13.80 11.33
C ALA A 391 1.42 -14.07 10.81
N GLY A 392 1.68 -13.82 9.52
CA GLY A 392 3.00 -14.08 8.90
C GLY A 392 4.14 -13.35 9.60
N ALA A 393 3.91 -12.10 10.02
CA ALA A 393 4.92 -11.32 10.72
C ALA A 393 5.27 -11.88 12.11
N LEU A 394 4.29 -12.43 12.83
CA LEU A 394 4.52 -13.09 14.12
C LEU A 394 5.27 -14.41 13.93
N LEU A 395 4.81 -15.24 12.99
CA LEU A 395 5.40 -16.54 12.71
C LEU A 395 6.86 -16.44 12.26
N LYS A 396 7.17 -15.49 11.38
CA LYS A 396 8.54 -15.21 10.93
C LYS A 396 9.49 -14.90 12.09
N ASN A 397 8.98 -14.27 13.15
CA ASN A 397 9.77 -13.89 14.33
C ASN A 397 9.68 -14.91 15.46
N GLY A 398 9.20 -16.14 15.20
CA GLY A 398 9.07 -17.19 16.21
C GLY A 398 8.01 -16.89 17.28
N MET A 399 7.08 -15.98 17.00
CA MET A 399 5.99 -15.62 17.91
C MET A 399 4.70 -16.33 17.52
N HIS A 400 3.91 -16.72 18.52
CA HIS A 400 2.59 -17.33 18.29
C HIS A 400 1.48 -16.28 18.34
N PRO A 401 0.62 -16.20 17.31
CA PRO A 401 -0.60 -15.41 17.37
C PRO A 401 -1.50 -15.84 18.53
N ALA A 402 -2.18 -14.87 19.15
CA ALA A 402 -3.19 -15.15 20.17
C ALA A 402 -4.24 -16.13 19.65
N HIS A 403 -4.77 -16.97 20.55
CA HIS A 403 -5.78 -17.99 20.22
C HIS A 403 -5.36 -19.01 19.14
N LYS A 404 -4.05 -19.18 18.89
CA LYS A 404 -3.48 -20.09 17.88
C LYS A 404 -4.01 -19.81 16.46
N LEU A 405 -4.26 -18.53 16.15
CA LEU A 405 -4.71 -18.10 14.82
C LEU A 405 -3.50 -17.93 13.87
N GLU A 406 -2.91 -19.06 13.49
CA GLU A 406 -1.67 -19.14 12.71
C GLU A 406 -1.88 -19.13 11.19
N ALA A 407 -3.15 -19.15 10.73
CA ALA A 407 -3.43 -19.11 9.30
C ALA A 407 -3.05 -17.74 8.72
N VAL A 408 -2.24 -17.77 7.66
CA VAL A 408 -1.69 -16.60 6.98
C VAL A 408 -2.53 -16.31 5.75
N THR A 409 -3.00 -15.07 5.64
CA THR A 409 -3.61 -14.51 4.44
C THR A 409 -2.58 -13.62 3.76
N ILE A 410 -2.52 -13.66 2.43
CA ILE A 410 -1.61 -12.82 1.65
C ILE A 410 -2.27 -12.43 0.33
N CYS A 411 -1.93 -11.24 -0.16
CA CYS A 411 -2.61 -10.59 -1.27
C CYS A 411 -1.67 -10.10 -2.38
N PRO A 412 -0.84 -10.99 -2.95
CA PRO A 412 0.03 -10.64 -4.05
C PRO A 412 -0.78 -10.24 -5.28
N GLY A 413 -0.33 -9.19 -5.97
CA GLY A 413 -0.84 -8.86 -7.30
C GLY A 413 -0.39 -9.88 -8.35
N PRO A 414 -1.11 -9.98 -9.48
CA PRO A 414 -0.94 -11.04 -10.48
C PRO A 414 0.45 -11.06 -11.13
N ASN A 415 1.15 -9.92 -11.13
CA ASN A 415 2.51 -9.82 -11.67
C ASN A 415 3.53 -10.70 -10.93
N LEU A 416 3.22 -11.20 -9.73
CA LEU A 416 4.12 -12.09 -9.00
C LEU A 416 4.35 -13.44 -9.71
N ALA A 417 3.41 -13.88 -10.55
CA ALA A 417 3.53 -15.13 -11.32
C ALA A 417 4.79 -15.21 -12.21
N TYR A 418 5.39 -14.07 -12.53
CA TYR A 418 6.58 -13.98 -13.37
C TYR A 418 7.88 -13.96 -12.54
N PHE A 419 7.82 -14.06 -11.22
CA PHE A 419 8.98 -14.10 -10.33
C PHE A 419 8.99 -15.40 -9.52
N SER A 420 10.08 -16.16 -9.60
CA SER A 420 10.18 -17.51 -9.04
C SER A 420 11.42 -17.73 -8.17
N ARG A 421 11.99 -16.64 -7.62
CA ARG A 421 13.22 -16.70 -6.82
C ARG A 421 13.09 -15.85 -5.56
N VAL A 422 13.45 -16.44 -4.43
CA VAL A 422 13.72 -15.70 -3.20
C VAL A 422 15.08 -15.05 -3.34
N VAL A 423 15.16 -13.73 -3.16
CA VAL A 423 16.36 -12.95 -3.46
C VAL A 423 16.67 -11.92 -2.38
N SER A 424 17.91 -11.45 -2.34
CA SER A 424 18.33 -10.34 -1.49
C SER A 424 17.69 -9.02 -1.93
N LEU A 425 17.68 -8.02 -1.05
CA LEU A 425 17.23 -6.67 -1.41
C LEU A 425 18.06 -6.11 -2.58
N ARG A 426 19.38 -6.34 -2.55
CA ARG A 426 20.29 -5.89 -3.61
C ARG A 426 19.92 -6.48 -4.96
N THR A 427 19.66 -7.78 -5.01
CA THR A 427 19.28 -8.45 -6.26
C THR A 427 17.95 -7.93 -6.81
N MET A 428 16.97 -7.63 -5.95
CA MET A 428 15.70 -7.01 -6.38
C MET A 428 15.91 -5.58 -6.92
N VAL A 429 16.77 -4.80 -6.27
CA VAL A 429 17.11 -3.44 -6.75
C VAL A 429 17.90 -3.48 -8.06
N ASP A 430 18.80 -4.45 -8.22
CA ASP A 430 19.53 -4.69 -9.47
C ASP A 430 18.57 -5.04 -10.62
N HIS A 431 17.48 -5.77 -10.35
CA HIS A 431 16.39 -5.99 -11.32
C HIS A 431 15.67 -4.69 -11.69
N ILE A 432 15.30 -3.88 -10.71
CA ILE A 432 14.62 -2.59 -10.94
C ILE A 432 15.49 -1.64 -11.78
N HIS A 433 16.81 -1.65 -11.56
CA HIS A 433 17.76 -0.83 -12.33
C HIS A 433 18.21 -1.46 -13.65
N GLY A 434 17.72 -2.66 -14.01
CA GLY A 434 18.03 -3.31 -15.28
C GLY A 434 19.44 -3.91 -15.35
N ARG A 435 20.10 -4.13 -14.21
CA ARG A 435 21.42 -4.78 -14.14
C ARG A 435 21.35 -6.29 -14.30
N LEU A 436 20.20 -6.88 -13.98
CA LEU A 436 19.87 -8.29 -14.17
C LEU A 436 18.36 -8.43 -14.38
N SER A 437 17.91 -9.63 -14.75
CA SER A 437 16.48 -9.96 -14.78
C SER A 437 16.15 -11.07 -13.77
N LEU A 438 15.07 -10.86 -13.01
CA LEU A 438 14.46 -11.84 -12.10
C LEU A 438 13.22 -12.50 -12.68
N LEU A 439 12.84 -12.15 -13.92
CA LEU A 439 11.72 -12.79 -14.57
C LEU A 439 12.03 -14.28 -14.83
N ASN A 440 11.01 -15.12 -14.64
CA ASN A 440 11.09 -16.54 -14.97
C ASN A 440 10.90 -16.77 -16.48
N THR A 441 10.85 -18.03 -16.91
CA THR A 441 10.71 -18.41 -18.32
C THR A 441 9.31 -18.21 -18.90
N THR A 442 8.34 -17.79 -18.09
CA THR A 442 6.97 -17.53 -18.55
C THR A 442 6.95 -16.22 -19.32
N GLU A 443 6.38 -16.25 -20.52
CA GLU A 443 6.22 -15.04 -21.31
C GLU A 443 5.33 -14.03 -20.58
N ARG A 444 5.89 -12.86 -20.29
CA ARG A 444 5.20 -11.80 -19.57
C ARG A 444 4.74 -10.71 -20.54
N PRO A 445 3.43 -10.40 -20.63
CA PRO A 445 2.96 -9.26 -21.39
C PRO A 445 3.40 -7.93 -20.74
N HIS A 446 3.51 -6.87 -21.54
CA HIS A 446 3.70 -5.53 -21.01
C HIS A 446 2.62 -5.17 -19.98
N MET A 447 2.97 -4.44 -18.93
CA MET A 447 2.08 -4.14 -17.79
C MET A 447 0.71 -3.59 -18.18
N PHE A 448 0.62 -2.74 -19.22
CA PHE A 448 -0.66 -2.22 -19.73
C PHE A 448 -1.50 -3.29 -20.46
N ILE A 449 -0.86 -4.20 -21.17
CA ILE A 449 -1.55 -5.31 -21.83
C ILE A 449 -2.04 -6.30 -20.77
N ASN A 450 -1.25 -6.54 -19.71
CA ASN A 450 -1.70 -7.34 -18.58
C ASN A 450 -2.91 -6.71 -17.89
N GLU A 451 -2.87 -5.40 -17.63
CA GLU A 451 -4.01 -4.67 -17.06
C GLU A 451 -5.26 -4.78 -17.94
N LEU A 452 -5.13 -4.60 -19.25
CA LEU A 452 -6.25 -4.74 -20.19
C LEU A 452 -6.87 -6.14 -20.11
N LYS A 453 -6.05 -7.20 -20.10
CA LYS A 453 -6.52 -8.58 -19.93
C LYS A 453 -7.31 -8.76 -18.63
N LEU A 454 -6.80 -8.20 -17.53
CA LEU A 454 -7.48 -8.26 -16.22
C LEU A 454 -8.84 -7.55 -16.25
N TYR A 455 -8.95 -6.41 -16.93
CA TYR A 455 -10.23 -5.71 -17.10
C TYR A 455 -11.21 -6.51 -17.96
N VAL A 456 -10.76 -7.09 -19.07
CA VAL A 456 -11.61 -7.95 -19.91
C VAL A 456 -12.13 -9.14 -19.10
N ASP A 457 -11.26 -9.80 -18.33
CA ASP A 457 -11.64 -10.92 -17.47
C ASP A 457 -12.63 -10.50 -16.38
N TYR A 458 -12.43 -9.33 -15.77
CA TYR A 458 -13.32 -8.76 -14.76
C TYR A 458 -14.70 -8.45 -15.34
N LEU A 459 -14.77 -7.68 -16.43
CA LEU A 459 -16.03 -7.28 -17.06
C LEU A 459 -16.82 -8.48 -17.58
N ARG A 460 -16.15 -9.51 -18.11
CA ARG A 460 -16.79 -10.77 -18.49
C ARG A 460 -17.45 -11.44 -17.29
N ARG A 461 -16.77 -11.54 -16.15
CA ARG A 461 -17.33 -12.14 -14.92
C ARG A 461 -18.53 -11.33 -14.40
N GLU A 462 -18.44 -10.01 -14.41
CA GLU A 462 -19.56 -9.14 -14.03
C GLU A 462 -20.76 -9.33 -14.95
N ALA A 463 -20.54 -9.41 -16.28
CA ALA A 463 -21.61 -9.67 -17.24
C ALA A 463 -22.26 -11.06 -17.06
N GLU A 464 -21.44 -12.10 -16.84
CA GLU A 464 -21.94 -13.45 -16.54
C GLU A 464 -22.75 -13.48 -15.23
N GLN A 465 -22.34 -12.71 -14.22
CA GLN A 465 -23.06 -12.61 -12.95
C GLN A 465 -24.40 -11.88 -13.13
N LEU A 466 -24.41 -10.76 -13.85
CA LEU A 466 -25.64 -10.02 -14.17
C LEU A 466 -26.63 -10.87 -14.98
N ALA A 467 -26.14 -11.66 -15.94
CA ALA A 467 -26.98 -12.57 -16.71
C ALA A 467 -27.62 -13.65 -15.82
N LYS A 468 -26.87 -14.19 -14.85
CA LYS A 468 -27.38 -15.19 -13.89
C LYS A 468 -28.33 -14.61 -12.85
N ASP A 469 -28.21 -13.33 -12.53
CA ASP A 469 -29.10 -12.66 -11.58
C ASP A 469 -30.40 -12.17 -12.26
N ALA A 470 -30.41 -12.06 -13.60
CA ALA A 470 -31.59 -11.70 -14.40
C ALA A 470 -32.50 -12.89 -14.75
N THR A 471 -31.97 -14.12 -14.64
CA THR A 471 -32.69 -15.39 -14.80
C THR A 471 -33.05 -16.00 -13.45
#